data_AF-B0C080-F1
#
_entry.id   AF-B0C080-F1
#
_cell.length_a   1.000
_cell.length_b   1.000
_cell.length_c   1.000
_cell.angle_alpha   90.00
_cell.angle_beta   90.00
_cell.angle_gamma   90.00
#
_symmetry.space_group_name_H-M   'P 1'
#
loop_
_entity.id
_entity.type
_entity.pdbx_description
1 polymer ?
#
loop_
_entity_poly.entity_id
_entity_poly.type
_entity_poly.pdbx_seq_one_letter_code
_entity_poly.pdbx_strand_id
1 'polypeptide(L)'
;MTLIQVWGCLLIFVLCPLLGGIPASEWLIQRLPARSRISWRYGATFLEVGIEASKGIASVCLARYYFPRDPTWWLIALIALVFGQFWLRKSKQLLGIVAGGMVYSWQIAFLLLLIGGISITLLRERRIGRLGLLVLFPLLVGLYTQQSSQIMAAMGLSFVIAWVDEQVPQPPASMGSSPSELMTLDPANDAHLFGFFQRDRNIRTLDHSLKVDQVGPLAVALSQLKADGYNIPPGWVLPPGDDAAPLIQLLNPSAGQPLMIRSSVIGADPVGPPPEPVFQITSRRALAQVIRACRSAYSATHSSPHSQDQGVAVMVQVQVKGQYSGLVRSRDLPNSDPDTMIIIGGPGPTPTEALMHPQMQQIRVSDLKEAHSQALQPPQSLPSELVQKITTMARFLEAHYHGIPQQIEWSDDGDTLWILAVSAIQE
;
A
#
# COMPACT_ATOMS: atom_id res chain seq x y z
N MET A 1 -52.92 2.53 -20.17
CA MET A 1 -52.23 3.27 -19.10
C MET A 1 -53.25 4.14 -18.40
N THR A 2 -53.40 4.01 -17.08
CA THR A 2 -54.27 4.90 -16.28
C THR A 2 -53.55 6.22 -15.99
N LEU A 3 -54.29 7.29 -15.67
CA LEU A 3 -53.68 8.60 -15.33
C LEU A 3 -52.63 8.46 -14.22
N ILE A 4 -52.88 7.58 -13.24
CA ILE A 4 -51.94 7.31 -12.14
C ILE A 4 -50.65 6.61 -12.59
N GLN A 5 -50.70 5.79 -13.64
CA GLN A 5 -49.52 5.16 -14.23
C GLN A 5 -48.68 6.18 -15.02
N VAL A 6 -49.31 7.13 -15.71
CA VAL A 6 -48.57 8.21 -16.41
C VAL A 6 -47.83 9.09 -15.40
N TRP A 7 -48.49 9.45 -14.29
CA TRP A 7 -47.84 10.12 -13.17
C TRP A 7 -46.73 9.27 -12.56
N GLY A 8 -46.96 7.97 -12.39
CA GLY A 8 -45.94 7.02 -11.93
C GLY A 8 -44.70 6.99 -12.81
N CYS A 9 -44.86 6.92 -14.13
CA CYS A 9 -43.75 7.00 -15.09
C CYS A 9 -42.95 8.29 -14.89
N LEU A 10 -43.64 9.44 -14.88
CA LEU A 10 -43.00 10.75 -14.73
C LEU A 10 -42.24 10.85 -13.40
N LEU A 11 -42.84 10.34 -12.32
CA LEU A 11 -42.23 10.35 -10.99
C LEU A 11 -40.98 9.46 -10.94
N ILE A 12 -41.01 8.26 -11.54
CA ILE A 12 -39.83 7.38 -11.61
C ILE A 12 -38.70 8.03 -12.42
N PHE A 13 -38.99 8.61 -13.58
CA PHE A 13 -37.97 9.21 -14.44
C PHE A 13 -37.42 10.55 -13.91
N VAL A 14 -38.12 11.23 -13.01
CA VAL A 14 -37.65 12.48 -12.40
C VAL A 14 -37.04 12.24 -11.02
N LEU A 15 -37.76 11.55 -10.14
CA LEU A 15 -37.37 11.39 -8.74
C LEU A 15 -36.25 10.36 -8.56
N CYS A 16 -36.25 9.23 -9.29
CA CYS A 16 -35.22 8.21 -9.11
C CYS A 16 -33.82 8.72 -9.53
N PRO A 17 -33.65 9.43 -10.67
CA PRO A 17 -32.36 10.04 -10.98
C PRO A 17 -31.95 11.11 -9.98
N LEU A 18 -32.89 11.95 -9.51
CA LEU A 18 -32.59 12.95 -8.47
C LEU A 18 -32.13 12.29 -7.16
N LEU A 19 -32.83 11.25 -6.70
CA LEU A 19 -32.44 10.44 -5.54
C LEU A 19 -31.03 9.85 -5.69
N GLY A 20 -30.70 9.36 -6.89
CA GLY A 20 -29.38 8.84 -7.21
C GLY A 20 -28.29 9.92 -7.13
N GLY A 21 -28.62 11.15 -7.50
CA GLY A 21 -27.68 12.28 -7.51
C GLY A 21 -27.44 12.98 -6.17
N ILE A 22 -28.24 12.70 -5.12
CA ILE A 22 -28.14 13.46 -3.86
C ILE A 22 -26.99 12.94 -2.96
N PRO A 23 -26.07 13.81 -2.51
CA PRO A 23 -25.02 13.50 -1.54
C PRO A 23 -25.53 13.49 -0.09
N ALA A 24 -26.53 12.64 0.18
CA ALA A 24 -27.22 12.64 1.47
C ALA A 24 -26.28 12.30 2.65
N SER A 25 -25.30 11.41 2.46
CA SER A 25 -24.33 11.06 3.50
C SER A 25 -23.39 12.24 3.84
N GLU A 26 -22.79 12.88 2.82
CA GLU A 26 -21.88 14.00 2.97
C GLU A 26 -22.56 15.24 3.58
N TRP A 27 -23.78 15.55 3.13
CA TRP A 27 -24.56 16.67 3.66
C TRP A 27 -24.92 16.49 5.14
N LEU A 28 -25.23 15.26 5.55
CA LEU A 28 -25.56 14.95 6.94
C LEU A 28 -24.31 15.03 7.85
N ILE A 29 -23.16 14.56 7.35
CA ILE A 29 -21.88 14.60 8.08
C ILE A 29 -21.39 16.05 8.24
N GLN A 30 -21.59 16.91 7.24
CA GLN A 30 -21.18 18.32 7.30
C GLN A 30 -21.97 19.15 8.34
N ARG A 31 -23.21 18.76 8.64
CA ARG A 31 -24.05 19.43 9.66
C ARG A 31 -23.68 19.12 11.11
N LEU A 32 -22.80 18.16 11.37
CA LEU A 32 -22.41 17.79 12.73
C LEU A 32 -21.24 18.65 13.27
N PRO A 33 -21.27 19.03 14.56
CA PRO A 33 -20.23 19.84 15.19
C PRO A 33 -18.87 19.11 15.21
N ALA A 34 -17.77 19.85 15.02
CA ALA A 34 -16.43 19.30 14.82
C ALA A 34 -15.98 18.32 15.92
N ARG A 35 -16.40 18.55 17.17
CA ARG A 35 -16.04 17.73 18.34
C ARG A 35 -16.69 16.34 18.33
N SER A 36 -17.81 16.14 17.64
CA SER A 36 -18.48 14.83 17.53
C SER A 36 -18.06 14.05 16.28
N ARG A 37 -17.31 14.65 15.33
CA ARG A 37 -16.88 13.96 14.09
C ARG A 37 -15.86 12.84 14.35
N ILE A 38 -15.08 12.96 15.43
CA ILE A 38 -14.02 12.00 15.79
C ILE A 38 -14.62 10.74 16.45
N SER A 39 -15.61 10.89 17.34
CA SER A 39 -16.30 9.75 17.96
C SER A 39 -17.28 9.05 17.00
N TRP A 40 -17.86 9.79 16.04
CA TRP A 40 -18.82 9.25 15.08
C TRP A 40 -18.19 8.45 13.93
N ARG A 41 -16.86 8.37 13.84
CA ARG A 41 -16.17 7.73 12.70
C ARG A 41 -16.49 6.23 12.54
N TYR A 42 -16.89 5.55 13.63
CA TYR A 42 -17.34 4.15 13.58
C TYR A 42 -18.83 4.00 13.23
N GLY A 43 -19.68 4.98 13.61
CA GLY A 43 -21.12 4.97 13.30
C GLY A 43 -21.48 5.56 11.94
N ALA A 44 -20.62 6.44 11.39
CA ALA A 44 -20.84 7.13 10.13
C ALA A 44 -20.92 6.14 8.95
N THR A 45 -20.11 5.08 8.95
CA THR A 45 -20.11 4.05 7.91
C THR A 45 -21.44 3.31 7.84
N PHE A 46 -22.02 2.94 8.98
CA PHE A 46 -23.33 2.27 9.01
C PHE A 46 -24.47 3.19 8.54
N LEU A 47 -24.39 4.47 8.88
CA LEU A 47 -25.37 5.45 8.46
C LEU A 47 -25.28 5.74 6.96
N GLU A 48 -24.06 5.84 6.42
CA GLU A 48 -23.83 5.99 4.99
C GLU A 48 -24.32 4.78 4.20
N VAL A 49 -23.99 3.56 4.66
CA VAL A 49 -24.52 2.31 4.11
C VAL A 49 -26.06 2.32 4.17
N GLY A 50 -26.65 2.72 5.31
CA GLY A 50 -28.10 2.79 5.48
C GLY A 50 -28.77 3.80 4.53
N ILE A 51 -28.19 4.99 4.38
CA ILE A 51 -28.70 6.03 3.48
C ILE A 51 -28.62 5.57 2.02
N GLU A 52 -27.51 4.98 1.59
CA GLU A 52 -27.38 4.52 0.20
C GLU A 52 -28.27 3.31 -0.09
N ALA A 53 -28.43 2.38 0.86
CA ALA A 53 -29.41 1.30 0.76
C ALA A 53 -30.85 1.84 0.67
N SER A 54 -31.18 2.86 1.45
CA SER A 54 -32.54 3.43 1.50
C SER A 54 -33.01 4.01 0.16
N LYS A 55 -32.10 4.59 -0.64
CA LYS A 55 -32.42 5.12 -1.98
C LYS A 55 -32.89 4.02 -2.94
N GLY A 56 -32.21 2.88 -2.90
CA GLY A 56 -32.57 1.69 -3.67
C GLY A 56 -33.93 1.14 -3.28
N ILE A 57 -34.15 1.00 -1.97
CA ILE A 57 -35.42 0.53 -1.41
C ILE A 57 -36.57 1.48 -1.79
N ALA A 58 -36.38 2.78 -1.61
CA ALA A 58 -37.38 3.79 -1.94
C ALA A 58 -37.75 3.77 -3.44
N SER A 59 -36.76 3.65 -4.33
CA SER A 59 -36.98 3.54 -5.78
C SER A 59 -37.85 2.33 -6.15
N VAL A 60 -37.56 1.16 -5.56
CA VAL A 60 -38.32 -0.07 -5.81
C VAL A 60 -39.73 -0.01 -5.20
N CYS A 61 -39.87 0.54 -3.98
CA CYS A 61 -41.19 0.74 -3.36
C CYS A 61 -42.06 1.70 -4.17
N LEU A 62 -41.48 2.76 -4.71
CA LEU A 62 -42.18 3.70 -5.59
C LEU A 62 -42.70 3.00 -6.86
N ALA A 63 -41.87 2.19 -7.50
CA ALA A 63 -42.27 1.40 -8.66
C ALA A 63 -43.41 0.42 -8.33
N ARG A 64 -43.33 -0.27 -7.18
CA ARG A 64 -44.38 -1.18 -6.73
C ARG A 64 -45.71 -0.49 -6.46
N TYR A 65 -45.68 0.73 -5.94
CA TYR A 65 -46.89 1.50 -5.64
C TYR A 65 -47.65 1.89 -6.91
N TYR A 66 -46.96 2.41 -7.93
CA TYR A 66 -47.59 2.88 -9.17
C TYR A 66 -47.83 1.76 -10.19
N PHE A 67 -47.04 0.68 -10.16
CA PHE A 67 -47.10 -0.43 -11.11
C PHE A 67 -47.21 -1.80 -10.40
N PRO A 68 -48.25 -2.04 -9.59
CA PRO A 68 -48.38 -3.29 -8.83
C PRO A 68 -48.56 -4.53 -9.72
N ARG A 69 -49.06 -4.35 -10.95
CA ARG A 69 -49.32 -5.44 -11.91
C ARG A 69 -48.17 -5.70 -12.88
N ASP A 70 -47.22 -4.77 -12.97
CA ASP A 70 -46.13 -4.82 -13.96
C ASP A 70 -44.77 -4.89 -13.24
N PRO A 71 -44.27 -6.11 -12.98
CA PRO A 71 -43.03 -6.35 -12.25
C PRO A 71 -41.77 -5.90 -12.99
N THR A 72 -41.84 -5.33 -14.19
CA THR A 72 -40.65 -4.82 -14.90
C THR A 72 -40.20 -3.46 -14.37
N TRP A 73 -41.11 -2.69 -13.75
CA TRP A 73 -40.86 -1.30 -13.40
C TRP A 73 -39.86 -1.08 -12.28
N TRP A 74 -39.63 -2.06 -11.40
CA TRP A 74 -38.57 -1.91 -10.38
C TRP A 74 -37.17 -1.94 -11.01
N LEU A 75 -36.96 -2.71 -12.09
CA LEU A 75 -35.70 -2.69 -12.84
C LEU A 75 -35.51 -1.35 -13.53
N ILE A 76 -36.56 -0.80 -14.14
CA ILE A 76 -36.54 0.53 -14.77
C ILE A 76 -36.23 1.62 -13.73
N ALA A 77 -36.83 1.52 -12.55
CA ALA A 77 -36.57 2.46 -11.46
C ALA A 77 -35.14 2.38 -10.92
N LEU A 78 -34.55 1.18 -10.87
CA LEU A 78 -33.13 1.01 -10.54
C LEU A 78 -32.22 1.54 -11.66
N ILE A 79 -32.54 1.30 -12.94
CA ILE A 79 -31.81 1.90 -14.07
C ILE A 79 -31.80 3.42 -13.96
N ALA A 80 -32.95 4.04 -13.71
CA ALA A 80 -33.07 5.49 -13.53
C ALA A 80 -32.24 5.99 -12.33
N LEU A 81 -32.20 5.24 -11.23
CA LEU A 81 -31.35 5.54 -10.07
C LEU A 81 -29.85 5.53 -10.44
N VAL A 82 -29.39 4.51 -11.16
CA VAL A 82 -27.98 4.40 -11.62
C VAL A 82 -27.61 5.54 -12.55
N PHE A 83 -28.51 5.90 -13.49
CA PHE A 83 -28.30 7.06 -14.36
C PHE A 83 -28.13 8.35 -13.56
N GLY A 84 -28.95 8.57 -12.54
CA GLY A 84 -28.81 9.70 -11.63
C GLY A 84 -27.46 9.72 -10.89
N GLN A 85 -27.06 8.58 -10.32
CA GLN A 85 -25.78 8.43 -9.63
C GLN A 85 -24.57 8.72 -10.55
N PHE A 86 -24.67 8.32 -11.82
CA PHE A 86 -23.61 8.54 -12.79
C PHE A 86 -23.58 9.98 -13.30
N TRP A 87 -24.71 10.53 -13.77
CA TRP A 87 -24.75 11.89 -14.36
C TRP A 87 -24.50 13.00 -13.34
N LEU A 88 -25.02 12.87 -12.13
CA LEU A 88 -24.95 13.95 -11.12
C LEU A 88 -23.74 13.83 -10.19
N ARG A 89 -23.28 12.60 -9.88
CA ARG A 89 -22.17 12.37 -8.93
C ARG A 89 -20.96 11.64 -9.50
N LYS A 90 -21.02 11.11 -10.73
CA LYS A 90 -19.99 10.23 -11.31
C LYS A 90 -19.58 9.09 -10.35
N SER A 91 -20.56 8.54 -9.62
CA SER A 91 -20.31 7.56 -8.54
C SER A 91 -20.69 6.13 -8.93
N LYS A 92 -20.02 5.12 -8.35
CA LYS A 92 -20.23 3.67 -8.60
C LYS A 92 -20.91 2.95 -7.43
N GLN A 93 -21.93 3.54 -6.82
CA GLN A 93 -22.54 2.98 -5.61
C GLN A 93 -23.56 1.87 -5.94
N LEU A 94 -23.10 0.61 -5.92
CA LEU A 94 -23.94 -0.56 -6.21
C LEU A 94 -24.87 -0.96 -5.04
N LEU A 95 -24.66 -0.43 -3.84
CA LEU A 95 -25.39 -0.83 -2.64
C LEU A 95 -26.90 -0.59 -2.75
N GLY A 96 -27.31 0.54 -3.36
CA GLY A 96 -28.73 0.82 -3.59
C GLY A 96 -29.38 -0.20 -4.53
N ILE A 97 -28.66 -0.66 -5.55
CA ILE A 97 -29.16 -1.67 -6.50
C ILE A 97 -29.40 -3.00 -5.76
N VAL A 98 -28.44 -3.42 -4.94
CA VAL A 98 -28.53 -4.65 -4.15
C VAL A 98 -29.67 -4.57 -3.14
N ALA A 99 -29.77 -3.47 -2.39
CA ALA A 99 -30.83 -3.28 -1.39
C ALA A 99 -32.22 -3.24 -2.04
N GLY A 100 -32.38 -2.54 -3.16
CA GLY A 100 -33.61 -2.53 -3.94
C GLY A 100 -33.99 -3.92 -4.47
N GLY A 101 -33.01 -4.65 -5.02
CA GLY A 101 -33.20 -6.03 -5.48
C GLY A 101 -33.62 -6.98 -4.36
N MET A 102 -33.03 -6.85 -3.17
CA MET A 102 -33.36 -7.65 -1.99
C MET A 102 -34.80 -7.42 -1.52
N VAL A 103 -35.29 -6.17 -1.56
CA VAL A 103 -36.69 -5.84 -1.24
C VAL A 103 -37.65 -6.39 -2.29
N TYR A 104 -37.21 -6.46 -3.56
CA TYR A 104 -38.04 -7.01 -4.62
C TYR A 104 -38.14 -8.55 -4.54
N SER A 105 -36.99 -9.23 -4.61
CA SER A 105 -36.88 -10.68 -4.47
C SER A 105 -35.63 -11.03 -3.67
N TRP A 106 -35.86 -11.40 -2.41
CA TRP A 106 -34.79 -11.86 -1.53
C TRP A 106 -34.13 -13.14 -2.04
N GLN A 107 -34.85 -13.99 -2.79
CA GLN A 107 -34.31 -15.24 -3.35
C GLN A 107 -33.26 -14.98 -4.44
N ILE A 108 -33.55 -14.08 -5.39
CA ILE A 108 -32.59 -13.71 -6.45
C ILE A 108 -31.36 -13.05 -5.82
N ALA A 109 -31.56 -12.15 -4.85
CA ALA A 109 -30.48 -11.49 -4.13
C ALA A 109 -29.61 -12.49 -3.36
N PHE A 110 -30.21 -13.48 -2.68
CA PHE A 110 -29.49 -14.51 -1.95
C PHE A 110 -28.68 -15.42 -2.88
N LEU A 111 -29.25 -15.86 -3.99
CA LEU A 111 -28.54 -16.68 -4.99
C LEU A 111 -27.38 -15.92 -5.63
N LEU A 112 -27.58 -14.65 -5.97
CA LEU A 112 -26.50 -13.78 -6.45
C LEU A 112 -25.39 -13.63 -5.42
N LEU A 113 -25.74 -13.46 -4.15
CA LEU A 113 -24.76 -13.32 -3.06
C LEU A 113 -23.98 -14.62 -2.86
N LEU A 114 -24.64 -15.76 -2.91
CA LEU A 114 -24.01 -17.08 -2.72
C LEU A 114 -23.09 -17.42 -3.91
N ILE A 115 -23.61 -17.36 -5.14
CA ILE A 115 -22.84 -17.71 -6.35
C ILE A 115 -21.77 -16.65 -6.63
N GLY A 116 -22.09 -15.37 -6.44
CA GLY A 116 -21.16 -14.25 -6.58
C GLY A 116 -20.06 -14.30 -5.53
N GLY A 117 -20.42 -14.58 -4.27
CA GLY A 117 -19.46 -14.76 -3.18
C GLY A 117 -18.47 -15.89 -3.47
N ILE A 118 -18.98 -17.07 -3.85
CA ILE A 118 -18.15 -18.21 -4.23
C ILE A 118 -17.24 -17.86 -5.43
N SER A 119 -17.80 -17.23 -6.46
CA SER A 119 -17.07 -16.82 -7.66
C SER A 119 -15.95 -15.82 -7.34
N ILE A 120 -16.19 -14.87 -6.43
CA ILE A 120 -15.17 -13.89 -5.99
C ILE A 120 -14.09 -14.55 -5.11
N THR A 121 -14.46 -15.55 -4.30
CA THR A 121 -13.49 -16.28 -3.47
C THR A 121 -12.61 -17.23 -4.26
N LEU A 122 -13.13 -17.85 -5.34
CA LEU A 122 -12.39 -18.79 -6.18
C LEU A 122 -11.60 -18.10 -7.30
N LEU A 123 -12.15 -17.04 -7.90
CA LEU A 123 -11.48 -16.32 -8.98
C LEU A 123 -10.55 -15.27 -8.37
N ARG A 124 -9.25 -15.52 -8.46
CA ARG A 124 -8.19 -14.60 -8.00
C ARG A 124 -8.27 -13.21 -8.66
N GLU A 125 -8.95 -13.11 -9.81
CA GLU A 125 -9.10 -11.87 -10.57
C GLU A 125 -10.51 -11.26 -10.43
N ARG A 126 -10.59 -10.18 -9.62
CA ARG A 126 -11.85 -9.48 -9.29
C ARG A 126 -12.63 -8.97 -10.51
N ARG A 127 -11.94 -8.69 -11.62
CA ARG A 127 -12.57 -8.19 -12.86
C ARG A 127 -13.43 -9.27 -13.53
N ILE A 128 -12.92 -10.50 -13.59
CA ILE A 128 -13.64 -11.64 -14.17
C ILE A 128 -14.84 -12.01 -13.30
N GLY A 129 -14.66 -12.02 -11.97
CA GLY A 129 -15.77 -12.26 -11.03
C GLY A 129 -16.92 -11.25 -11.16
N ARG A 130 -16.59 -9.96 -11.36
CA ARG A 130 -17.61 -8.90 -11.56
C ARG A 130 -18.36 -9.03 -12.87
N LEU A 131 -17.66 -9.28 -13.98
CA LEU A 131 -18.30 -9.54 -15.28
C LEU A 131 -19.19 -10.78 -15.22
N GLY A 132 -18.72 -11.83 -14.53
CA GLY A 132 -19.52 -13.02 -14.26
C GLY A 132 -20.83 -12.70 -13.53
N LEU A 133 -20.79 -11.83 -12.52
CA LEU A 133 -21.99 -11.43 -11.77
C LEU A 133 -23.00 -10.66 -12.65
N LEU A 134 -22.53 -9.78 -13.53
CA LEU A 134 -23.38 -9.01 -14.44
C LEU A 134 -24.08 -9.89 -15.48
N VAL A 135 -23.44 -10.98 -15.90
CA VAL A 135 -24.05 -12.00 -16.78
C VAL A 135 -25.00 -12.91 -16.00
N LEU A 136 -24.64 -13.27 -14.77
CA LEU A 136 -25.43 -14.15 -13.92
C LEU A 136 -26.77 -13.52 -13.51
N PHE A 137 -26.81 -12.22 -13.26
CA PHE A 137 -28.03 -11.52 -12.83
C PHE A 137 -29.24 -11.68 -13.77
N PRO A 138 -29.16 -11.32 -15.07
CA PRO A 138 -30.29 -11.50 -16.00
C PRO A 138 -30.64 -12.97 -16.20
N LEU A 139 -29.67 -13.89 -16.09
CA LEU A 139 -29.91 -15.33 -16.17
C LEU A 139 -30.76 -15.82 -14.99
N LEU A 140 -30.44 -15.39 -13.76
CA LEU A 140 -31.22 -15.71 -12.56
C LEU A 140 -32.62 -15.08 -12.60
N VAL A 141 -32.74 -13.83 -13.05
CA VAL A 141 -34.04 -13.16 -13.23
C VAL A 141 -34.89 -13.93 -14.25
N GLY A 142 -34.29 -14.36 -15.37
CA GLY A 142 -35.00 -15.14 -16.39
C GLY A 142 -35.45 -16.51 -15.90
N LEU A 143 -34.58 -17.22 -15.18
CA LEU A 143 -34.88 -18.53 -14.62
C LEU A 143 -36.03 -18.46 -13.59
N TYR A 144 -36.07 -17.39 -12.79
CA TYR A 144 -37.08 -17.21 -11.74
C TYR A 144 -38.43 -16.73 -12.28
N THR A 145 -38.42 -15.78 -13.23
CA THR A 145 -39.65 -15.06 -13.63
C THR A 145 -40.28 -15.59 -14.92
N GLN A 146 -39.50 -16.24 -15.78
CA GLN A 146 -39.88 -16.69 -17.14
C GLN A 146 -40.55 -15.62 -18.03
N GLN A 147 -40.41 -14.34 -17.70
CA GLN A 147 -40.97 -13.23 -18.47
C GLN A 147 -39.88 -12.52 -19.28
N SER A 148 -40.05 -12.51 -20.60
CA SER A 148 -39.09 -11.90 -21.53
C SER A 148 -38.83 -10.41 -21.25
N SER A 149 -39.85 -9.68 -20.80
CA SER A 149 -39.74 -8.24 -20.49
C SER A 149 -38.81 -7.98 -19.29
N GLN A 150 -38.85 -8.82 -18.26
CA GLN A 150 -37.98 -8.68 -17.09
C GLN A 150 -36.54 -9.09 -17.40
N ILE A 151 -36.35 -10.10 -18.24
CA ILE A 151 -35.03 -10.50 -18.73
C ILE A 151 -34.37 -9.34 -19.48
N MET A 152 -35.10 -8.71 -20.40
CA MET A 152 -34.57 -7.57 -21.16
C MET A 152 -34.24 -6.38 -20.26
N ALA A 153 -35.09 -6.06 -19.28
CA ALA A 153 -34.82 -4.99 -18.32
C ALA A 153 -33.60 -5.31 -17.43
N ALA A 154 -33.42 -6.57 -17.02
CA ALA A 154 -32.27 -7.01 -16.23
C ALA A 154 -30.97 -6.96 -17.05
N MET A 155 -31.02 -7.35 -18.33
CA MET A 155 -29.90 -7.17 -19.26
C MET A 155 -29.56 -5.69 -19.44
N GLY A 156 -30.57 -4.83 -19.59
CA GLY A 156 -30.40 -3.38 -19.66
C GLY A 156 -29.73 -2.81 -18.41
N LEU A 157 -30.16 -3.23 -17.21
CA LEU A 157 -29.53 -2.83 -15.95
C LEU A 157 -28.08 -3.31 -15.85
N SER A 158 -27.80 -4.57 -16.18
CA SER A 158 -26.43 -5.10 -16.21
C SER A 158 -25.54 -4.33 -17.20
N PHE A 159 -26.06 -4.00 -18.37
CA PHE A 159 -25.35 -3.22 -19.38
C PHE A 159 -25.04 -1.80 -18.88
N VAL A 160 -26.01 -1.11 -18.30
CA VAL A 160 -25.82 0.23 -17.74
C VAL A 160 -24.77 0.21 -16.62
N ILE A 161 -24.79 -0.80 -15.75
CA ILE A 161 -23.77 -0.96 -14.70
C ILE A 161 -22.39 -1.21 -15.31
N ALA A 162 -22.27 -2.10 -16.31
CA ALA A 162 -21.01 -2.37 -17.00
C ALA A 162 -20.45 -1.11 -17.68
N TRP A 163 -21.31 -0.38 -18.38
CA TRP A 163 -20.95 0.85 -19.08
C TRP A 163 -20.52 1.96 -18.13
N VAL A 164 -21.21 2.14 -17.02
CA VAL A 164 -20.81 3.09 -15.95
C VAL A 164 -19.47 2.67 -15.33
N ASP A 165 -19.21 1.36 -15.19
CA ASP A 165 -17.94 0.85 -14.67
C ASP A 165 -16.76 1.16 -15.60
N GLU A 166 -16.98 1.15 -16.93
CA GLU A 166 -15.97 1.55 -17.92
C GLU A 166 -15.75 3.07 -17.96
N GLN A 167 -16.83 3.87 -17.89
CA GLN A 167 -16.78 5.32 -18.09
C GLN A 167 -16.29 6.12 -16.88
N VAL A 168 -16.44 5.58 -15.67
CA VAL A 168 -15.83 6.18 -14.49
C VAL A 168 -14.47 5.48 -14.28
N PRO A 169 -13.33 6.14 -14.58
CA PRO A 169 -12.02 5.61 -14.22
C PRO A 169 -12.06 5.30 -12.73
N GLN A 170 -11.61 4.12 -12.31
CA GLN A 170 -11.40 3.93 -10.87
C GLN A 170 -10.45 5.06 -10.46
N PRO A 171 -10.86 5.96 -9.56
CA PRO A 171 -9.87 6.83 -8.97
C PRO A 171 -8.78 5.89 -8.42
N PRO A 172 -7.49 6.25 -8.52
CA PRO A 172 -6.52 5.61 -7.63
C PRO A 172 -7.17 5.64 -6.24
N ALA A 173 -7.01 4.58 -5.45
CA ALA A 173 -7.66 4.40 -4.15
C ALA A 173 -7.17 5.41 -3.07
N SER A 174 -6.99 6.67 -3.47
CA SER A 174 -6.49 7.84 -2.79
C SER A 174 -7.28 9.07 -3.29
N MET A 175 -8.60 9.10 -3.07
CA MET A 175 -9.31 10.38 -3.10
C MET A 175 -10.48 10.35 -2.13
N GLY A 176 -10.10 10.53 -0.87
CA GLY A 176 -10.96 10.84 0.25
C GLY A 176 -10.30 11.89 1.12
N SER A 177 -9.90 13.03 0.54
CA SER A 177 -9.66 14.30 1.25
C SER A 177 -9.28 15.38 0.23
N SER A 178 -9.92 16.54 0.35
CA SER A 178 -9.75 17.74 -0.46
C SER A 178 -8.28 18.24 -0.53
N PRO A 179 -7.81 18.73 -1.69
CA PRO A 179 -6.42 19.13 -1.93
C PRO A 179 -6.11 20.56 -1.44
N SER A 180 -6.40 20.88 -0.17
CA SER A 180 -6.23 22.24 0.36
C SER A 180 -5.41 22.36 1.64
N GLU A 181 -4.86 21.28 2.20
CA GLU A 181 -4.12 21.30 3.48
C GLU A 181 -2.69 20.73 3.41
N LEU A 182 -2.13 20.48 2.22
CA LEU A 182 -0.81 19.83 2.06
C LEU A 182 0.36 20.79 1.78
N MET A 183 0.31 21.99 2.33
CA MET A 183 1.40 22.97 2.17
C MET A 183 1.87 23.49 3.52
N THR A 184 2.38 22.58 4.34
CA THR A 184 3.39 22.78 5.40
C THR A 184 3.41 21.49 6.23
N LEU A 185 4.57 20.83 6.35
CA LEU A 185 5.10 20.16 7.56
C LEU A 185 6.02 18.97 7.25
N ASP A 186 6.95 18.74 8.19
CA ASP A 186 8.20 17.97 8.16
C ASP A 186 8.14 16.49 7.70
N PRO A 187 9.20 15.99 7.04
CA PRO A 187 9.32 14.60 6.57
C PRO A 187 9.52 13.55 7.67
N ALA A 188 9.81 13.93 8.93
CA ALA A 188 10.14 12.98 10.00
C ALA A 188 8.91 12.38 10.73
N ASN A 189 7.72 13.00 10.63
CA ASN A 189 6.55 12.60 11.43
C ASN A 189 5.53 11.72 10.68
N ASP A 190 5.77 11.43 9.40
CA ASP A 190 4.77 10.84 8.50
C ASP A 190 4.77 9.30 8.43
N ALA A 191 5.44 8.61 9.36
CA ALA A 191 5.34 7.15 9.47
C ALA A 191 3.89 6.66 9.72
N HIS A 192 3.04 7.51 10.32
CA HIS A 192 1.65 7.16 10.64
C HIS A 192 0.64 7.43 9.51
N LEU A 193 0.98 8.24 8.50
CA LEU A 193 0.10 8.47 7.35
C LEU A 193 0.16 7.33 6.31
N PHE A 194 1.20 6.49 6.34
CA PHE A 194 1.32 5.32 5.47
C PHE A 194 0.58 4.07 5.97
N GLY A 195 0.14 4.06 7.24
CA GLY A 195 -0.60 2.94 7.85
C GLY A 195 -2.07 2.81 7.43
N PHE A 196 -2.65 3.85 6.81
CA PHE A 196 -4.09 3.88 6.50
C PHE A 196 -4.49 3.38 5.10
N PHE A 197 -3.51 3.04 4.25
CA PHE A 197 -3.75 2.58 2.86
C PHE A 197 -3.47 1.08 2.64
N GLN A 198 -3.44 0.25 3.69
CA GLN A 198 -3.10 -1.18 3.60
C GLN A 198 -4.30 -2.14 3.50
N ARG A 199 -5.45 -1.71 2.96
CA ARG A 199 -6.65 -2.58 2.96
C ARG A 199 -6.86 -3.45 1.72
N ASP A 200 -5.96 -3.46 0.74
CA ASP A 200 -6.25 -4.26 -0.46
C ASP A 200 -5.10 -4.90 -1.25
N ARG A 201 -3.84 -4.85 -0.79
CA ARG A 201 -2.76 -5.67 -1.37
C ARG A 201 -1.78 -6.08 -0.27
N ASN A 202 -1.42 -7.35 -0.21
CA ASN A 202 -0.55 -8.01 0.78
C ASN A 202 0.92 -7.54 0.66
N ILE A 203 1.17 -6.23 0.58
CA ILE A 203 2.49 -5.64 0.43
C ILE A 203 3.10 -5.56 1.84
N ARG A 204 4.23 -6.23 2.02
CA ARG A 204 4.95 -6.28 3.29
C ARG A 204 5.81 -5.04 3.43
N THR A 205 5.82 -4.43 4.61
CA THR A 205 6.65 -3.27 4.94
C THR A 205 7.60 -3.59 6.08
N LEU A 206 8.65 -2.78 6.25
CA LEU A 206 9.57 -2.90 7.37
C LEU A 206 8.94 -2.51 8.72
N ASP A 207 7.77 -1.85 8.70
CA ASP A 207 7.06 -1.40 9.91
C ASP A 207 6.37 -2.55 10.66
N HIS A 208 6.18 -3.70 10.01
CA HIS A 208 5.49 -4.86 10.56
C HIS A 208 6.48 -5.99 10.82
N SER A 209 6.24 -6.80 11.86
CA SER A 209 7.06 -7.96 12.16
C SER A 209 7.14 -8.94 10.97
N LEU A 210 8.35 -9.19 10.48
CA LEU A 210 8.63 -10.05 9.33
C LEU A 210 9.22 -11.40 9.78
N LYS A 211 9.02 -12.45 8.97
CA LYS A 211 9.55 -13.80 9.21
C LYS A 211 10.76 -14.08 8.31
N VAL A 212 11.84 -14.59 8.90
CA VAL A 212 13.12 -14.87 8.21
C VAL A 212 12.90 -15.76 6.99
N ASP A 213 12.11 -16.83 7.14
CA ASP A 213 11.82 -17.81 6.07
C ASP A 213 11.10 -17.22 4.84
N GLN A 214 10.60 -15.98 4.93
CA GLN A 214 9.80 -15.38 3.87
C GLN A 214 10.44 -14.14 3.24
N VAL A 215 11.33 -13.46 3.97
CA VAL A 215 11.93 -12.19 3.52
C VAL A 215 13.45 -12.12 3.71
N GLY A 216 14.06 -13.12 4.33
CA GLY A 216 15.51 -13.18 4.60
C GLY A 216 15.92 -12.39 5.85
N PRO A 217 17.17 -12.59 6.31
CA PRO A 217 17.65 -12.08 7.60
C PRO A 217 17.82 -10.55 7.60
N LEU A 218 18.26 -9.95 6.49
CA LEU A 218 18.45 -8.50 6.40
C LEU A 218 17.14 -7.73 6.61
N ALA A 219 16.07 -8.15 5.93
CA ALA A 219 14.77 -7.52 6.04
C ALA A 219 14.17 -7.65 7.46
N VAL A 220 14.38 -8.80 8.10
CA VAL A 220 13.95 -9.03 9.49
C VAL A 220 14.74 -8.16 10.46
N ALA A 221 16.07 -8.11 10.33
CA ALA A 221 16.93 -7.29 11.18
C ALA A 221 16.50 -5.82 11.13
N LEU A 222 16.29 -5.28 9.92
CA LEU A 222 15.86 -3.88 9.76
C LEU A 222 14.44 -3.65 10.28
N SER A 223 13.53 -4.61 10.13
CA SER A 223 12.18 -4.49 10.69
C SER A 223 12.19 -4.47 12.22
N GLN A 224 13.00 -5.32 12.85
CA GLN A 224 13.16 -5.37 14.30
C GLN A 224 13.77 -4.08 14.84
N LEU A 225 14.90 -3.66 14.29
CA LEU A 225 15.55 -2.40 14.68
C LEU A 225 14.60 -1.21 14.51
N LYS A 226 13.76 -1.20 13.47
CA LYS A 226 12.79 -0.12 13.27
C LYS A 226 11.71 -0.14 14.37
N ALA A 227 11.23 -1.32 14.75
CA ALA A 227 10.29 -1.49 15.86
C ALA A 227 10.88 -1.07 17.21
N ASP A 228 12.21 -1.24 17.37
CA ASP A 228 12.95 -0.83 18.57
C ASP A 228 13.27 0.69 18.61
N GLY A 229 12.83 1.45 17.61
CA GLY A 229 12.94 2.90 17.57
C GLY A 229 14.20 3.43 16.88
N TYR A 230 14.96 2.57 16.19
CA TYR A 230 16.09 3.04 15.37
C TYR A 230 15.60 3.71 14.08
N ASN A 231 16.37 4.70 13.61
CA ASN A 231 16.08 5.43 12.39
C ASN A 231 16.37 4.58 11.15
N ILE A 232 15.33 3.92 10.64
CA ILE A 232 15.42 3.08 9.43
C ILE A 232 14.50 3.66 8.36
N PRO A 233 15.01 3.89 7.13
CA PRO A 233 14.21 4.44 6.05
C PRO A 233 12.96 3.59 5.76
N PRO A 234 11.84 4.21 5.35
CA PRO A 234 10.66 3.47 4.92
C PRO A 234 11.03 2.46 3.83
N GLY A 235 10.49 1.24 3.95
CA GLY A 235 10.83 0.16 3.04
C GLY A 235 9.73 -0.89 2.91
N TRP A 236 9.74 -1.53 1.75
CA TRP A 236 8.83 -2.58 1.33
C TRP A 236 9.64 -3.82 0.97
N VAL A 237 9.06 -4.99 1.24
CA VAL A 237 9.71 -6.25 0.94
C VAL A 237 8.83 -7.07 0.03
N LEU A 238 9.43 -7.53 -1.06
CA LEU A 238 8.81 -8.40 -2.05
C LEU A 238 9.39 -9.81 -1.89
N PRO A 239 8.63 -10.77 -1.32
CA PRO A 239 9.05 -12.16 -1.19
C PRO A 239 9.46 -12.80 -2.53
N PRO A 240 10.18 -13.93 -2.50
CA PRO A 240 10.43 -14.72 -3.70
C PRO A 240 9.10 -15.17 -4.34
N GLY A 241 9.03 -15.14 -5.67
CA GLY A 241 7.83 -15.57 -6.41
C GLY A 241 6.64 -14.61 -6.40
N ASP A 242 6.62 -13.59 -5.53
CA ASP A 242 5.52 -12.62 -5.48
C ASP A 242 5.51 -11.68 -6.70
N ASP A 243 4.32 -11.22 -7.09
CA ASP A 243 4.13 -10.25 -8.17
C ASP A 243 4.60 -8.85 -7.74
N ALA A 244 5.48 -8.25 -8.53
CA ALA A 244 6.00 -6.90 -8.29
C ALA A 244 5.03 -5.79 -8.73
N ALA A 245 4.04 -6.09 -9.59
CA ALA A 245 3.15 -5.08 -10.16
C ALA A 245 2.37 -4.28 -9.09
N PRO A 246 1.83 -4.90 -8.01
CA PRO A 246 1.27 -4.18 -6.87
C PRO A 246 2.18 -3.11 -6.28
N LEU A 247 3.45 -3.46 -6.04
CA LEU A 247 4.44 -2.60 -5.43
C LEU A 247 4.85 -1.47 -6.40
N ILE A 248 5.06 -1.78 -7.67
CA ILE A 248 5.40 -0.80 -8.71
C ILE A 248 4.24 0.19 -8.95
N GLN A 249 3.00 -0.26 -8.79
CA GLN A 249 1.83 0.64 -8.90
C GLN A 249 1.71 1.57 -7.69
N LEU A 250 2.03 1.06 -6.49
CA LEU A 250 2.03 1.81 -5.24
C LEU A 250 3.13 2.88 -5.23
N LEU A 251 4.34 2.51 -5.64
CA LEU A 251 5.51 3.39 -5.57
C LEU A 251 5.58 4.34 -6.77
N ASN A 252 5.87 5.61 -6.50
CA ASN A 252 6.05 6.65 -7.52
C ASN A 252 7.46 7.27 -7.43
N PRO A 253 8.52 6.50 -7.74
CA PRO A 253 9.89 7.01 -7.70
C PRO A 253 10.06 8.23 -8.61
N SER A 254 10.85 9.19 -8.15
CA SER A 254 11.18 10.43 -8.86
C SER A 254 12.58 10.91 -8.47
N ALA A 255 13.14 11.91 -9.15
CA ALA A 255 14.40 12.54 -8.71
C ALA A 255 14.27 13.20 -7.32
N GLY A 256 13.05 13.63 -6.94
CA GLY A 256 12.76 14.16 -5.61
C GLY A 256 12.79 13.09 -4.53
N GLN A 257 12.27 11.90 -4.84
CA GLN A 257 12.17 10.74 -3.95
C GLN A 257 12.73 9.49 -4.65
N PRO A 258 14.07 9.36 -4.75
CA PRO A 258 14.69 8.18 -5.33
C PRO A 258 14.48 6.98 -4.40
N LEU A 259 14.46 5.81 -5.02
CA LEU A 259 14.43 4.53 -4.29
C LEU A 259 15.77 3.81 -4.44
N MET A 260 16.02 2.92 -3.50
CA MET A 260 17.11 1.97 -3.56
C MET A 260 16.56 0.55 -3.42
N ILE A 261 17.26 -0.41 -4.02
CA ILE A 261 16.89 -1.82 -3.99
C ILE A 261 18.03 -2.64 -3.41
N ARG A 262 17.68 -3.55 -2.50
CA ARG A 262 18.56 -4.55 -1.92
C ARG A 262 18.00 -5.94 -2.12
N SER A 263 18.89 -6.91 -2.19
CA SER A 263 18.53 -8.31 -2.13
C SER A 263 18.64 -8.83 -0.69
N SER A 264 17.71 -9.68 -0.29
CA SER A 264 17.70 -10.36 1.01
C SER A 264 17.53 -11.84 0.74
N VAL A 265 18.63 -12.59 0.87
CA VAL A 265 18.67 -14.03 0.55
C VAL A 265 17.99 -14.84 1.66
N ILE A 266 17.17 -15.80 1.27
CA ILE A 266 16.47 -16.74 2.15
C ILE A 266 17.14 -18.10 2.03
N GLY A 267 17.41 -18.73 3.16
CA GLY A 267 18.05 -20.05 3.26
C GLY A 267 19.42 -20.00 3.94
N ALA A 268 20.04 -21.17 4.07
CA ALA A 268 21.36 -21.33 4.69
C ALA A 268 22.43 -20.52 3.94
N ASP A 269 23.46 -20.11 4.70
CA ASP A 269 24.45 -19.07 4.38
C ASP A 269 24.65 -18.80 2.88
N PRO A 270 24.43 -17.55 2.43
CA PRO A 270 24.66 -17.20 1.03
C PRO A 270 26.10 -17.57 0.66
N VAL A 271 26.25 -18.46 -0.32
CA VAL A 271 27.57 -18.81 -0.87
C VAL A 271 28.04 -17.61 -1.69
N GLY A 272 28.74 -16.69 -1.04
CA GLY A 272 29.33 -15.50 -1.67
C GLY A 272 28.89 -14.18 -1.03
N PRO A 273 29.57 -13.07 -1.38
CA PRO A 273 29.22 -11.75 -0.88
C PRO A 273 27.79 -11.38 -1.29
N PRO A 274 27.02 -10.69 -0.42
CA PRO A 274 25.67 -10.26 -0.76
C PRO A 274 25.71 -9.33 -1.99
N PRO A 275 24.71 -9.43 -2.89
CA PRO A 275 24.64 -8.56 -4.06
C PRO A 275 24.59 -7.08 -3.66
N GLU A 276 25.36 -6.26 -4.38
CA GLU A 276 25.43 -4.83 -4.10
C GLU A 276 24.06 -4.13 -4.23
N PRO A 277 23.76 -3.16 -3.37
CA PRO A 277 22.57 -2.33 -3.47
C PRO A 277 22.55 -1.50 -4.75
N VAL A 278 21.38 -1.37 -5.38
CA VAL A 278 21.17 -0.49 -6.54
C VAL A 278 20.49 0.79 -6.08
N PHE A 279 21.15 1.93 -6.29
CA PHE A 279 20.67 3.26 -5.91
C PHE A 279 20.09 4.05 -7.09
N GLN A 280 19.53 5.22 -6.78
CA GLN A 280 19.05 6.25 -7.69
C GLN A 280 17.94 5.78 -8.64
N ILE A 281 17.00 4.96 -8.14
CA ILE A 281 15.86 4.51 -8.92
C ILE A 281 14.78 5.58 -8.91
N THR A 282 14.67 6.30 -10.03
CA THR A 282 13.83 7.50 -10.19
C THR A 282 12.63 7.30 -11.12
N SER A 283 12.38 6.08 -11.58
CA SER A 283 11.21 5.78 -12.44
C SER A 283 10.65 4.39 -12.19
N ARG A 284 9.34 4.21 -12.41
CA ARG A 284 8.66 2.91 -12.29
C ARG A 284 9.23 1.86 -13.25
N ARG A 285 9.64 2.30 -14.45
CA ARG A 285 10.29 1.43 -15.43
C ARG A 285 11.63 0.92 -14.93
N ALA A 286 12.46 1.81 -14.37
CA ALA A 286 13.74 1.42 -13.77
C ALA A 286 13.52 0.47 -12.58
N LEU A 287 12.57 0.78 -11.68
CA LEU A 287 12.18 -0.09 -10.56
C LEU A 287 11.82 -1.51 -11.04
N ALA A 288 10.95 -1.62 -12.06
CA ALA A 288 10.57 -2.91 -12.63
C ALA A 288 11.73 -3.66 -13.32
N GLN A 289 12.68 -2.94 -13.90
CA GLN A 289 13.87 -3.53 -14.52
C GLN A 289 14.84 -4.07 -13.47
N VAL A 290 15.14 -3.29 -12.43
CA VAL A 290 16.07 -3.69 -11.37
C VAL A 290 15.51 -4.86 -10.55
N ILE A 291 14.21 -4.86 -10.19
CA ILE A 291 13.59 -6.00 -9.49
C ILE A 291 13.75 -7.30 -10.30
N ARG A 292 13.53 -7.24 -11.62
CA ARG A 292 13.71 -8.41 -12.49
C ARG A 292 15.17 -8.83 -12.57
N ALA A 293 16.09 -7.87 -12.72
CA ALA A 293 17.53 -8.12 -12.78
C ALA A 293 18.04 -8.81 -11.50
N CYS A 294 17.64 -8.33 -10.32
CA CYS A 294 18.03 -8.93 -9.03
C CYS A 294 17.55 -10.39 -8.93
N ARG A 295 16.29 -10.66 -9.29
CA ARG A 295 15.73 -12.01 -9.26
C ARG A 295 16.43 -12.94 -10.28
N SER A 296 16.64 -12.47 -11.50
CA SER A 296 17.33 -13.27 -12.53
C SER A 296 18.78 -13.55 -12.18
N ALA A 297 19.48 -12.59 -11.56
CA ALA A 297 20.86 -12.78 -11.12
C ALA A 297 20.96 -13.89 -10.06
N TYR A 298 20.07 -13.88 -9.08
CA TYR A 298 20.00 -14.94 -8.08
C TYR A 298 19.65 -16.31 -8.69
N SER A 299 18.64 -16.38 -9.56
CA SER A 299 18.25 -17.63 -10.22
C SER A 299 19.34 -18.20 -11.12
N ALA A 300 20.16 -17.36 -11.75
CA ALA A 300 21.29 -17.80 -12.57
C ALA A 300 22.40 -18.46 -11.71
N THR A 301 22.68 -17.89 -10.53
CA THR A 301 23.72 -18.40 -9.62
C THR A 301 23.28 -19.65 -8.85
N HIS A 302 21.98 -19.78 -8.53
CA HIS A 302 21.44 -20.89 -7.73
C HIS A 302 20.49 -21.77 -8.57
N SER A 303 21.07 -22.45 -9.55
CA SER A 303 20.37 -23.43 -10.40
C SER A 303 20.35 -24.82 -9.74
N SER A 304 19.58 -25.00 -8.65
CA SER A 304 19.26 -26.33 -8.11
C SER A 304 17.75 -26.53 -8.01
N PRO A 305 17.17 -27.57 -8.64
CA PRO A 305 15.73 -27.81 -8.69
C PRO A 305 15.13 -28.39 -7.38
N HIS A 306 15.82 -28.33 -6.24
CA HIS A 306 15.43 -29.06 -5.02
C HIS A 306 15.25 -28.21 -3.74
N SER A 307 15.30 -26.88 -3.80
CA SER A 307 15.18 -26.05 -2.60
C SER A 307 13.93 -25.18 -2.64
N GLN A 308 12.79 -25.74 -2.20
CA GLN A 308 11.58 -24.96 -1.91
C GLN A 308 11.82 -23.90 -0.81
N ASP A 309 12.91 -24.05 -0.04
CA ASP A 309 13.28 -23.19 1.10
C ASP A 309 14.36 -22.14 0.77
N GLN A 310 14.80 -22.03 -0.50
CA GLN A 310 15.80 -21.04 -0.91
C GLN A 310 15.21 -20.05 -1.93
N GLY A 311 15.50 -18.77 -1.74
CA GLY A 311 14.99 -17.72 -2.61
C GLY A 311 15.60 -16.35 -2.31
N VAL A 312 15.34 -15.38 -3.17
CA VAL A 312 15.72 -13.98 -2.93
C VAL A 312 14.48 -13.12 -2.76
N ALA A 313 14.36 -12.49 -1.59
CA ALA A 313 13.44 -11.39 -1.40
C ALA A 313 14.09 -10.10 -1.90
N VAL A 314 13.27 -9.23 -2.49
CA VAL A 314 13.71 -7.93 -2.97
C VAL A 314 13.17 -6.86 -2.03
N MET A 315 14.07 -6.14 -1.37
CA MET A 315 13.71 -5.04 -0.49
C MET A 315 13.87 -3.72 -1.26
N VAL A 316 12.82 -2.89 -1.22
CA VAL A 316 12.79 -1.55 -1.82
C VAL A 316 12.72 -0.55 -0.69
N GLN A 317 13.69 0.34 -0.57
CA GLN A 317 13.71 1.38 0.46
C GLN A 317 13.70 2.77 -0.17
N VAL A 318 13.19 3.75 0.57
CA VAL A 318 13.41 5.16 0.24
C VAL A 318 14.90 5.43 0.38
N GLN A 319 15.51 6.00 -0.66
CA GLN A 319 16.92 6.37 -0.60
C GLN A 319 17.06 7.69 0.16
N VAL A 320 17.81 7.64 1.25
CA VAL A 320 18.24 8.81 2.02
C VAL A 320 19.20 9.63 1.15
N LYS A 321 18.99 10.95 1.11
CA LYS A 321 19.90 11.88 0.43
C LYS A 321 20.91 12.39 1.45
N GLY A 322 21.84 11.52 1.84
CA GLY A 322 22.85 11.85 2.82
C GLY A 322 23.77 12.99 2.39
N GLN A 323 24.17 13.82 3.34
CA GLN A 323 25.35 14.69 3.21
C GLN A 323 26.62 13.84 3.35
N TYR A 324 26.59 12.89 4.28
CA TYR A 324 27.65 11.89 4.51
C TYR A 324 27.06 10.50 4.51
N SER A 325 27.79 9.52 3.98
CA SER A 325 27.40 8.11 4.02
C SER A 325 28.62 7.23 4.21
N GLY A 326 28.41 5.98 4.61
CA GLY A 326 29.51 5.06 4.75
C GLY A 326 29.18 3.72 5.40
N LEU A 327 30.24 3.10 5.87
CA LEU A 327 30.29 1.84 6.58
C LEU A 327 30.94 2.05 7.94
N VAL A 328 30.45 1.35 8.96
CA VAL A 328 31.16 1.23 10.24
C VAL A 328 31.23 -0.25 10.61
N ARG A 329 32.41 -0.66 11.07
CA ARG A 329 32.63 -1.98 11.68
C ARG A 329 32.83 -1.77 13.17
N SER A 330 31.96 -2.36 13.99
CA SER A 330 31.97 -2.13 15.43
C SER A 330 33.24 -2.62 16.13
N ARG A 331 33.99 -3.53 15.47
CA ARG A 331 35.34 -3.97 15.85
C ARG A 331 36.28 -4.02 14.64
N ASP A 332 37.56 -3.80 14.90
CA ASP A 332 38.66 -4.02 13.97
C ASP A 332 39.09 -5.50 13.95
N LEU A 333 38.52 -6.25 12.99
CA LEU A 333 38.96 -7.61 12.67
C LEU A 333 39.85 -7.57 11.42
N PRO A 334 41.08 -8.16 11.46
CA PRO A 334 41.55 -9.24 12.37
C PRO A 334 42.42 -8.80 13.58
N ASN A 335 42.65 -7.50 13.78
CA ASN A 335 43.67 -7.02 14.74
C ASN A 335 43.32 -7.20 16.24
N SER A 336 42.17 -7.81 16.56
CA SER A 336 41.80 -8.31 17.90
C SER A 336 41.75 -7.26 19.02
N ASP A 337 41.62 -5.97 18.71
CA ASP A 337 41.33 -4.94 19.71
C ASP A 337 39.81 -4.71 19.79
N PRO A 338 39.12 -5.25 20.81
CA PRO A 338 37.66 -5.16 20.92
C PRO A 338 37.17 -3.71 21.10
N ASP A 339 38.06 -2.82 21.55
CA ASP A 339 37.74 -1.41 21.82
C ASP A 339 37.96 -0.50 20.60
N THR A 340 38.52 -1.03 19.52
CA THR A 340 38.81 -0.27 18.31
C THR A 340 37.76 -0.51 17.23
N MET A 341 37.18 0.59 16.73
CA MET A 341 36.16 0.65 15.69
C MET A 341 36.77 1.25 14.42
N ILE A 342 36.29 0.78 13.26
CA ILE A 342 36.65 1.36 11.96
C ILE A 342 35.43 2.04 11.36
N ILE A 343 35.55 3.34 11.13
CA ILE A 343 34.57 4.13 10.38
C ILE A 343 35.17 4.44 9.01
N ILE A 344 34.44 4.09 7.95
CA ILE A 344 34.79 4.39 6.57
C ILE A 344 33.63 5.17 5.98
N GLY A 345 33.81 6.45 5.73
CA GLY A 345 32.73 7.28 5.19
C GLY A 345 33.27 8.48 4.44
N GLY A 346 32.37 9.21 3.81
CA GLY A 346 32.76 10.38 3.03
C GLY A 346 31.53 11.20 2.64
N PRO A 347 31.75 12.39 2.05
CA PRO A 347 30.66 13.17 1.51
C PRO A 347 30.00 12.41 0.36
N GLY A 348 28.67 12.33 0.39
CA GLY A 348 27.91 11.68 -0.67
C GLY A 348 26.55 11.12 -0.22
N PRO A 349 25.57 11.09 -1.13
CA PRO A 349 24.20 10.65 -0.86
C PRO A 349 24.05 9.13 -0.72
N THR A 350 25.07 8.34 -1.08
CA THR A 350 25.03 6.89 -0.96
C THR A 350 26.35 6.36 -0.40
N PRO A 351 26.34 5.23 0.32
CA PRO A 351 27.56 4.57 0.75
C PRO A 351 28.49 4.27 -0.44
N THR A 352 27.97 3.83 -1.58
CA THR A 352 28.77 3.55 -2.78
C THR A 352 29.51 4.78 -3.27
N GLU A 353 28.86 5.94 -3.33
CA GLU A 353 29.51 7.20 -3.74
C GLU A 353 30.54 7.67 -2.71
N ALA A 354 30.21 7.59 -1.41
CA ALA A 354 31.12 7.97 -0.34
C ALA A 354 32.39 7.10 -0.30
N LEU A 355 32.27 5.82 -0.67
CA LEU A 355 33.38 4.86 -0.70
C LEU A 355 34.26 4.98 -1.95
N MET A 356 33.91 5.83 -2.94
CA MET A 356 34.80 6.14 -4.07
C MET A 356 36.03 6.95 -3.64
N HIS A 357 35.86 7.82 -2.64
CA HIS A 357 36.94 8.61 -2.03
C HIS A 357 36.80 8.56 -0.50
N PRO A 358 37.06 7.38 0.11
CA PRO A 358 36.72 7.14 1.50
C PRO A 358 37.64 7.90 2.45
N GLN A 359 37.06 8.47 3.48
CA GLN A 359 37.77 8.94 4.67
C GLN A 359 37.69 7.82 5.71
N MET A 360 38.83 7.21 5.99
CA MET A 360 38.94 6.13 6.97
C MET A 360 39.42 6.70 8.30
N GLN A 361 38.69 6.42 9.37
CA GLN A 361 39.06 6.78 10.73
C GLN A 361 38.97 5.54 11.63
N GLN A 362 40.09 5.22 12.27
CA GLN A 362 40.17 4.20 13.30
C GLN A 362 40.06 4.88 14.66
N ILE A 363 39.10 4.45 15.47
CA ILE A 363 38.76 5.12 16.71
C ILE A 363 38.75 4.09 17.82
N ARG A 364 39.58 4.32 18.83
CA ARG A 364 39.48 3.58 20.08
C ARG A 364 38.44 4.26 20.98
N VAL A 365 37.50 3.49 21.50
CA VAL A 365 36.37 4.02 22.28
C VAL A 365 36.82 4.76 23.56
N SER A 366 37.94 4.34 24.14
CA SER A 366 38.55 5.01 25.30
C SER A 366 38.88 6.48 25.04
N ASP A 367 39.28 6.82 23.82
CA ASP A 367 39.75 8.15 23.45
C ASP A 367 38.58 9.15 23.27
N LEU A 368 37.35 8.65 23.08
CA LEU A 368 36.14 9.48 22.98
C LEU A 368 35.78 10.18 24.29
N LYS A 369 36.19 9.62 25.45
CA LYS A 369 36.01 10.28 26.75
C LYS A 369 36.97 11.46 26.95
N GLU A 370 38.12 11.45 26.27
CA GLU A 370 39.18 12.46 26.40
C GLU A 370 39.13 13.53 25.28
N ALA A 371 38.41 13.28 24.19
CA ALA A 371 38.30 14.15 23.02
C ALA A 371 37.53 15.48 23.22
N HIS A 372 37.27 15.90 24.45
CA HIS A 372 36.77 17.26 24.75
C HIS A 372 37.85 18.35 24.58
N SER A 373 39.11 17.97 24.34
CA SER A 373 40.22 18.91 24.18
C SER A 373 40.96 18.70 22.85
N GLN A 374 40.75 19.66 21.94
CA GLN A 374 41.64 20.09 20.85
C GLN A 374 42.28 19.03 19.93
N ALA A 375 41.93 19.09 18.63
CA ALA A 375 42.91 19.03 17.55
C ALA A 375 42.33 19.67 16.28
N LEU A 376 43.14 20.48 15.58
CA LEU A 376 42.88 20.92 14.21
C LEU A 376 42.65 19.67 13.35
N GLN A 377 41.40 19.45 12.93
CA GLN A 377 41.06 18.39 12.00
C GLN A 377 41.63 18.71 10.61
N PRO A 378 42.30 17.77 9.93
CA PRO A 378 42.67 17.97 8.54
C PRO A 378 41.40 18.23 7.71
N PRO A 379 41.47 19.05 6.64
CA PRO A 379 40.31 19.53 5.87
C PRO A 379 39.49 18.44 5.14
N GLN A 380 39.82 17.17 5.35
CA GLN A 380 39.23 15.99 4.71
C GLN A 380 38.82 14.92 5.75
N SER A 381 38.44 15.32 6.96
CA SER A 381 37.97 14.38 7.99
C SER A 381 36.47 14.52 8.23
N LEU A 382 35.82 13.41 8.59
CA LEU A 382 34.42 13.41 8.97
C LEU A 382 34.21 14.34 10.18
N PRO A 383 33.09 15.10 10.23
CA PRO A 383 32.79 15.96 11.38
C PRO A 383 32.83 15.17 12.69
N SER A 384 33.46 15.73 13.72
CA SER A 384 33.60 15.06 15.04
C SER A 384 32.26 14.66 15.65
N GLU A 385 31.22 15.48 15.47
CA GLU A 385 29.87 15.19 15.94
C GLU A 385 29.28 13.95 15.22
N LEU A 386 29.46 13.85 13.91
CA LEU A 386 28.99 12.70 13.13
C LEU A 386 29.72 11.42 13.57
N VAL A 387 31.03 11.53 13.77
CA VAL A 387 31.86 10.43 14.28
C VAL A 387 31.34 9.93 15.62
N GLN A 388 31.04 10.83 16.56
CA GLN A 388 30.45 10.46 17.86
C GLN A 388 29.09 9.77 17.68
N LYS A 389 28.18 10.32 16.86
CA LYS A 389 26.87 9.70 16.55
C LYS A 389 27.04 8.27 16.02
N ILE A 390 27.94 8.07 15.06
CA ILE A 390 28.22 6.75 14.48
C ILE A 390 28.79 5.79 15.51
N THR A 391 29.77 6.22 16.33
CA THR A 391 30.37 5.34 17.32
C THR A 391 29.37 4.92 18.40
N THR A 392 28.57 5.85 18.90
CA THR A 392 27.52 5.57 19.87
C THR A 392 26.49 4.58 19.29
N MET A 393 26.02 4.82 18.06
CA MET A 393 25.09 3.92 17.37
C MET A 393 25.68 2.51 17.21
N ALA A 394 26.90 2.39 16.71
CA ALA A 394 27.52 1.09 16.46
C ALA A 394 27.75 0.26 17.74
N ARG A 395 28.05 0.91 18.87
CA ARG A 395 28.16 0.23 20.17
C ARG A 395 26.81 -0.19 20.74
N PHE A 396 25.77 0.64 20.59
CA PHE A 396 24.43 0.23 20.98
C PHE A 396 23.93 -0.97 20.17
N LEU A 397 24.20 -0.99 18.86
CA LEU A 397 23.84 -2.13 18.01
C LEU A 397 24.63 -3.40 18.36
N GLU A 398 25.93 -3.29 18.62
CA GLU A 398 26.72 -4.44 19.10
C GLU A 398 26.17 -5.00 20.42
N ALA A 399 25.82 -4.13 21.37
CA ALA A 399 25.19 -4.55 22.63
C ALA A 399 23.80 -5.16 22.42
N HIS A 400 23.01 -4.61 21.49
CA HIS A 400 21.70 -5.14 21.11
C HIS A 400 21.81 -6.57 20.56
N TYR A 401 22.85 -6.87 19.79
CA TYR A 401 23.17 -8.22 19.29
C TYR A 401 24.07 -9.01 20.25
N HIS A 402 23.93 -8.83 21.56
CA HIS A 402 24.63 -9.61 22.60
C HIS A 402 26.17 -9.63 22.47
N GLY A 403 26.77 -8.54 21.98
CA GLY A 403 28.22 -8.41 21.82
C GLY A 403 28.77 -9.00 20.51
N ILE A 404 27.90 -9.40 19.57
CA ILE A 404 28.32 -9.85 18.23
C ILE A 404 28.76 -8.63 17.42
N PRO A 405 29.98 -8.60 16.87
CA PRO A 405 30.46 -7.47 16.07
C PRO A 405 29.59 -7.24 14.84
N GLN A 406 29.25 -5.98 14.57
CA GLN A 406 28.35 -5.62 13.47
C GLN A 406 29.08 -4.78 12.43
N GLN A 407 28.76 -5.02 11.16
CA GLN A 407 29.00 -4.10 10.07
C GLN A 407 27.68 -3.38 9.76
N ILE A 408 27.72 -2.06 9.76
CA ILE A 408 26.53 -1.21 9.61
C ILE A 408 26.77 -0.26 8.44
N GLU A 409 25.84 -0.24 7.50
CA GLU A 409 25.75 0.80 6.48
C GLU A 409 24.90 1.96 6.99
N TRP A 410 25.42 3.17 6.86
CA TRP A 410 24.79 4.37 7.42
C TRP A 410 24.77 5.52 6.41
N SER A 411 23.82 6.44 6.60
CA SER A 411 23.73 7.69 5.86
C SER A 411 23.17 8.78 6.77
N ASP A 412 23.79 9.94 6.76
CA ASP A 412 23.43 11.10 7.57
C ASP A 412 22.93 12.22 6.65
N ASP A 413 21.68 12.63 6.78
CA ASP A 413 21.07 13.72 5.99
C ASP A 413 21.33 15.11 6.58
N GLY A 414 22.06 15.18 7.70
CA GLY A 414 22.35 16.39 8.48
C GLY A 414 21.50 16.52 9.73
N ASP A 415 20.29 15.96 9.72
CA ASP A 415 19.38 15.97 10.87
C ASP A 415 19.37 14.61 11.56
N THR A 416 19.32 13.54 10.77
CA THR A 416 19.11 12.17 11.20
C THR A 416 20.18 11.23 10.64
N LEU A 417 20.79 10.44 11.53
CA LEU A 417 21.63 9.30 11.16
C LEU A 417 20.72 8.08 10.90
N TRP A 418 20.70 7.63 9.65
CA TRP A 418 19.90 6.50 9.18
C TRP A 418 20.72 5.22 9.07
N ILE A 419 20.14 4.11 9.52
CA ILE A 419 20.68 2.76 9.32
C ILE A 419 20.11 2.18 8.03
N LEU A 420 20.99 1.84 7.08
CA LEU A 420 20.61 1.30 5.77
C LEU A 420 20.67 -0.22 5.71
N ALA A 421 21.63 -0.83 6.39
CA ALA A 421 21.82 -2.27 6.50
C ALA A 421 22.64 -2.63 7.74
N VAL A 422 22.42 -3.82 8.28
CA VAL A 422 23.20 -4.40 9.39
C VAL A 422 23.50 -5.85 9.08
N SER A 423 24.75 -6.27 9.30
CA SER A 423 25.19 -7.65 9.16
C SER A 423 26.23 -7.99 10.23
N ALA A 424 26.17 -9.20 10.77
CA ALA A 424 27.21 -9.70 11.66
C ALA A 424 28.55 -9.82 10.91
N ILE A 425 29.65 -9.46 11.56
CA ILE A 425 30.99 -9.72 11.05
C ILE A 425 31.34 -11.15 11.47
N GLN A 426 31.46 -12.05 10.50
CA GLN A 426 31.98 -13.41 10.75
C GLN A 426 33.51 -13.35 10.89
N GLU A 427 34.04 -14.08 11.87
CA GLU A 427 35.48 -14.23 12.14
C GLU A 427 36.20 -15.09 11.09
#